data_AF-A0A2K5LKB8-F1
#
_entry.id   AF-A0A2K5LKB8-F1
#
_cell.length_a   1.000
_cell.length_b   1.000
_cell.length_c   1.000
_cell.angle_alpha   90.00
_cell.angle_beta   90.00
_cell.angle_gamma   90.00
#
_symmetry.space_group_name_H-M   'P 1'
#
loop_
_entity.id
_entity.type
_entity.pdbx_description
1 polymer ?
#
loop_
_entity_poly.entity_id
_entity_poly.type
_entity_poly.pdbx_seq_one_letter_code
_entity_poly.pdbx_strand_id
1 'polypeptide(L)'
;MSNRVVCREASHAGSWYTASGPQLNAQLEGWLSQVQSTKRPARAIIAPHAGYTYCGSCAAHAYKQVDPSITFSTSALMLNILCLFTYFSIRKMPFLII
;
A
#
# COMPACT_ATOMS: atom_id res chain seq x y z
N MET A 1 -14.68 -7.80 -30.90
CA MET A 1 -14.37 -6.77 -29.88
C MET A 1 -13.53 -7.42 -28.80
N SER A 2 -12.23 -7.11 -28.73
CA SER A 2 -11.34 -7.69 -27.71
C SER A 2 -11.66 -7.06 -26.36
N ASN A 3 -12.10 -7.87 -25.39
CA ASN A 3 -12.37 -7.44 -24.03
C ASN A 3 -11.04 -7.09 -23.35
N ARG A 4 -10.59 -5.83 -23.48
CA ARG A 4 -9.40 -5.35 -22.75
C ARG A 4 -9.79 -5.20 -21.29
N VAL A 5 -9.24 -6.04 -20.43
CA VAL A 5 -9.28 -5.88 -18.97
C VAL A 5 -8.46 -4.62 -18.63
N VAL A 6 -9.15 -3.54 -18.23
CA VAL A 6 -8.53 -2.24 -17.91
C VAL A 6 -8.14 -2.13 -16.43
N CYS A 7 -8.72 -2.97 -15.57
CA CYS A 7 -8.49 -2.96 -14.13
C CYS A 7 -8.02 -4.34 -13.66
N ARG A 8 -6.98 -4.36 -12.82
CA ARG A 8 -6.55 -5.58 -12.13
C ARG A 8 -7.40 -5.74 -10.88
N GLU A 9 -8.08 -6.88 -10.76
CA GLU A 9 -8.84 -7.22 -9.56
C GLU A 9 -7.93 -7.46 -8.35
N ALA A 10 -8.45 -7.09 -7.18
CA ALA A 10 -7.81 -7.28 -5.89
C ALA A 10 -7.91 -8.77 -5.45
N SER A 11 -7.23 -9.66 -6.17
CA SER A 11 -7.41 -11.12 -6.07
C SER A 11 -7.09 -11.73 -4.70
N HIS A 12 -6.38 -11.00 -3.83
CA HIS A 12 -5.99 -11.45 -2.49
C HIS A 12 -6.84 -10.79 -1.38
N ALA A 13 -7.79 -9.92 -1.74
CA ALA A 13 -8.74 -9.36 -0.81
C ALA A 13 -9.62 -10.47 -0.20
N GLY A 14 -9.83 -10.42 1.10
CA GLY A 14 -10.60 -11.42 1.87
C GLY A 14 -9.80 -12.63 2.32
N SER A 15 -8.57 -12.82 1.83
CA SER A 15 -7.66 -13.87 2.30
C SER A 15 -6.42 -13.30 2.98
N TRP A 16 -5.68 -12.40 2.32
CA TRP A 16 -4.45 -11.81 2.85
C TRP A 16 -4.69 -10.55 3.68
N TYR A 17 -5.78 -9.86 3.37
CA TYR A 17 -6.24 -8.64 4.04
C TYR A 17 -7.76 -8.55 3.94
N THR A 18 -8.35 -7.72 4.79
CA THR A 18 -9.80 -7.55 4.85
C THR A 18 -10.35 -7.00 3.52
N ALA A 19 -11.35 -7.68 2.93
CA ALA A 19 -12.00 -7.22 1.70
C ALA A 19 -12.89 -5.97 1.92
N SER A 20 -13.36 -5.76 3.15
CA SER A 20 -14.16 -4.60 3.53
C SER A 20 -13.27 -3.36 3.66
N GLY A 21 -13.47 -2.39 2.77
CA GLY A 21 -12.73 -1.12 2.75
C GLY A 21 -12.77 -0.36 4.09
N PRO A 22 -13.94 -0.17 4.73
CA PRO A 22 -14.02 0.51 6.02
C PRO A 22 -13.24 -0.20 7.15
N GLN A 23 -13.32 -1.53 7.20
CA GLN A 23 -12.60 -2.32 8.20
C GLN A 23 -11.09 -2.28 7.95
N LEU A 24 -10.67 -2.40 6.69
CA LEU A 24 -9.28 -2.31 6.29
C LEU A 24 -8.69 -0.93 6.64
N ASN A 25 -9.45 0.14 6.38
CA ASN A 25 -9.04 1.50 6.71
C ASN A 25 -8.81 1.66 8.22
N ALA A 26 -9.75 1.21 9.04
CA ALA A 26 -9.63 1.27 10.50
C ALA A 26 -8.41 0.48 11.02
N GLN A 27 -8.12 -0.70 10.43
CA GLN A 27 -6.93 -1.48 10.77
C GLN A 27 -5.63 -0.73 10.46
N LEU A 28 -5.55 -0.16 9.25
CA LEU A 28 -4.38 0.61 8.80
C LEU A 28 -4.17 1.88 9.64
N GLU A 29 -5.22 2.64 9.89
CA GLU A 29 -5.19 3.82 10.76
C GLU A 29 -4.74 3.45 12.17
N GLY A 30 -5.25 2.32 12.70
CA GLY A 30 -4.83 1.78 13.99
C GLY A 30 -3.33 1.57 14.07
N TRP A 31 -2.73 0.85 13.11
CA TRP A 31 -1.28 0.63 13.10
C TRP A 31 -0.48 1.91 12.85
N LEU A 32 -0.93 2.77 11.93
CA LEU A 32 -0.25 4.04 11.64
C LEU A 32 -0.30 5.02 12.82
N SER A 33 -1.32 4.94 13.69
CA SER A 33 -1.44 5.79 14.88
C SER A 33 -0.41 5.45 15.97
N GLN A 34 0.04 4.20 16.01
CA GLN A 34 1.00 3.68 17.00
C GLN A 34 2.45 4.06 16.66
N VAL A 35 2.71 4.54 15.45
CA VAL A 35 4.06 4.84 14.94
C VAL A 35 4.31 6.34 14.91
N GLN A 36 5.47 6.75 15.44
CA GLN A 36 5.97 8.12 15.30
C GLN A 36 6.67 8.33 13.94
N SER A 37 6.45 9.48 13.32
CA SER A 37 7.15 9.85 12.08
C SER A 37 8.51 10.45 12.40
N THR A 38 9.58 9.66 12.29
CA THR A 38 10.95 10.05 12.65
C THR A 38 11.87 10.25 11.45
N LYS A 39 11.47 9.79 10.25
CA LYS A 39 12.29 9.77 9.03
C LYS A 39 11.60 10.43 7.83
N ARG A 40 10.69 11.38 8.07
CA ARG A 40 10.01 12.13 7.01
C ARG A 40 10.95 13.18 6.38
N PRO A 41 10.94 13.35 5.04
CA PRO A 41 10.25 12.53 4.04
C PRO A 41 11.06 11.32 3.57
N ALA A 42 10.48 10.12 3.64
CA ALA A 42 11.08 8.93 3.03
C ALA A 42 10.87 8.93 1.51
N ARG A 43 11.97 8.83 0.75
CA ARG A 43 11.94 8.69 -0.73
C ARG A 43 11.72 7.26 -1.20
N ALA A 44 12.10 6.29 -0.37
CA ALA A 44 11.95 4.87 -0.61
C ALA A 44 11.69 4.18 0.73
N ILE A 45 10.92 3.09 0.69
CA ILE A 45 10.61 2.27 1.85
C ILE A 45 10.77 0.80 1.49
N ILE A 46 11.12 -0.01 2.48
CA ILE A 46 11.09 -1.47 2.38
C ILE A 46 10.05 -1.93 3.39
N ALA A 47 9.04 -2.67 2.92
CA ALA A 47 7.96 -3.18 3.73
C ALA A 47 7.74 -4.67 3.45
N PRO A 48 7.36 -5.46 4.47
CA PRO A 48 6.97 -6.85 4.27
C PRO A 48 5.66 -6.95 3.46
N HIS A 49 5.50 -8.05 2.71
CA HIS A 49 4.31 -8.30 1.87
C HIS A 49 3.47 -9.49 2.35
N ALA A 50 3.64 -9.95 3.59
CA ALA A 50 2.85 -11.04 4.15
C ALA A 50 1.39 -10.59 4.41
N GLY A 51 0.53 -11.54 4.78
CA GLY A 51 -0.83 -11.21 5.21
C GLY A 51 -0.83 -10.16 6.33
N TYR A 52 -1.79 -9.23 6.29
CA TYR A 52 -1.81 -8.04 7.14
C TYR A 52 -1.89 -8.38 8.64
N THR A 53 -2.49 -9.50 8.99
CA THR A 53 -2.50 -10.04 10.36
C THR A 53 -1.09 -10.27 10.92
N TYR A 54 -0.13 -10.63 10.07
CA TYR A 54 1.23 -10.96 10.50
C TYR A 54 2.18 -9.76 10.43
N CYS A 55 2.05 -8.91 9.39
CA CYS A 55 3.04 -7.87 9.13
C CYS A 55 2.48 -6.44 9.03
N GLY A 56 1.18 -6.23 9.28
CA GLY A 56 0.53 -4.92 9.16
C GLY A 56 1.14 -3.85 10.06
N SER A 57 1.40 -4.17 11.32
CA SER A 57 2.07 -3.27 12.27
C SER A 57 3.51 -2.96 11.86
N CYS A 58 4.26 -3.96 11.39
CA CYS A 58 5.63 -3.78 10.90
C CYS A 58 5.67 -2.87 9.66
N ALA A 59 4.79 -3.10 8.68
CA ALA A 59 4.70 -2.26 7.49
C ALA A 59 4.35 -0.80 7.83
N ALA A 60 3.53 -0.57 8.87
CA ALA A 60 3.18 0.78 9.31
C ALA A 60 4.40 1.63 9.71
N HIS A 61 5.46 1.02 10.26
CA HIS A 61 6.71 1.72 10.58
C HIS A 61 7.35 2.36 9.34
N ALA A 62 7.30 1.68 8.21
CA ALA A 62 7.83 2.15 6.94
C ALA A 62 6.90 3.20 6.30
N TYR A 63 5.60 2.89 6.19
CA TYR A 63 4.62 3.76 5.55
C TYR A 63 4.42 5.10 6.28
N LYS A 64 4.54 5.14 7.61
CA LYS A 64 4.40 6.38 8.38
C LYS A 64 5.45 7.44 8.02
N GLN A 65 6.59 7.02 7.45
CA GLN A 65 7.67 7.93 7.06
C GLN A 65 7.45 8.54 5.67
N VAL A 66 6.47 8.06 4.91
CA VAL A 66 6.09 8.65 3.63
C VAL A 66 5.29 9.92 3.88
N ASP A 67 5.63 10.98 3.16
CA ASP A 67 4.90 12.23 3.17
C ASP A 67 4.05 12.34 1.90
N PRO A 68 2.70 12.34 2.01
CA PRO A 68 1.82 12.38 0.86
C PRO A 68 1.89 13.71 0.09
N SER A 69 2.29 14.82 0.74
CA SER A 69 2.33 16.15 0.10
C SER A 69 3.38 16.25 -1.01
N ILE A 70 4.51 15.58 -0.82
CA ILE A 70 5.60 15.51 -1.81
C ILE A 70 5.46 14.32 -2.77
N THR A 71 4.78 13.25 -2.35
CA THR A 71 4.73 11.98 -3.10
C THR A 71 3.61 11.99 -4.14
N PHE A 72 2.60 12.87 -3.99
CA PHE A 72 1.41 12.93 -4.85
C PHE A 72 1.69 13.19 -6.35
N SER A 73 2.86 13.74 -6.67
CA SER A 73 3.22 14.12 -8.06
C SER A 73 4.03 13.04 -8.80
N THR A 74 4.54 12.03 -8.09
CA THR A 74 5.48 11.05 -8.66
C THR A 74 4.94 9.64 -8.52
N SER A 75 4.97 8.91 -9.62
CA SER A 75 4.65 7.49 -9.71
C SER A 75 5.25 6.68 -8.56
N ALA A 76 4.41 5.95 -7.83
CA ALA A 76 4.91 4.95 -6.90
C ALA A 76 5.40 3.74 -7.70
N LEU A 77 6.68 3.44 -7.58
CA LEU A 77 7.27 2.22 -8.12
C LEU A 77 7.26 1.14 -7.03
N MET A 78 6.45 0.12 -7.20
CA MET A 78 6.48 -1.08 -6.36
C MET A 78 7.34 -2.15 -7.04
N LEU A 79 8.41 -2.56 -6.36
CA LEU A 79 9.29 -3.64 -6.80
C LEU A 79 8.98 -4.89 -5.96
N ASN A 80 8.40 -5.91 -6.57
CA ASN A 80 8.20 -7.22 -5.95
C ASN A 80 9.14 -8.25 -6.62
N ILE A 81 9.67 -9.19 -5.83
CA ILE A 81 10.61 -10.24 -6.25
C ILE A 81 10.09 -11.08 -7.42
N LEU A 82 8.77 -11.17 -7.64
CA LEU A 82 8.21 -12.04 -8.68
C LEU A 82 7.82 -11.38 -10.01
N CYS A 83 7.71 -10.05 -10.15
CA CYS A 83 7.38 -9.46 -11.46
C CYS A 83 7.62 -7.95 -11.61
N LEU A 84 8.21 -7.62 -12.76
CA LEU A 84 8.23 -6.38 -13.55
C LEU A 84 7.45 -5.16 -13.02
N PHE A 85 8.16 -4.02 -12.94
CA PHE A 85 7.68 -2.63 -12.91
C PHE A 85 6.16 -2.42 -13.03
N THR A 86 5.43 -2.52 -11.92
CA THR A 86 4.06 -2.00 -11.86
C THR A 86 4.12 -0.49 -11.65
N TYR A 87 3.95 0.28 -12.73
CA TYR A 87 3.78 1.74 -12.65
C TYR A 87 2.35 2.03 -12.19
N PHE A 88 2.17 2.26 -10.88
CA PHE A 88 0.87 2.61 -10.34
C PHE A 88 0.76 4.13 -10.22
N SER A 89 -0.08 4.74 -11.07
CA SER A 89 -0.47 6.15 -10.92
C SER A 89 -1.45 6.23 -9.75
N ILE A 90 -1.03 6.76 -8.60
CA ILE A 90 -1.79 6.93 -7.33
C ILE A 90 -2.98 7.91 -7.47
N ARG A 91 -3.55 8.10 -8.67
CA ARG A 91 -4.54 9.14 -8.93
C ARG A 91 -5.94 8.84 -8.39
N LYS A 92 -6.22 7.67 -7.79
CA LYS A 92 -7.61 7.36 -7.38
C LYS A 92 -7.84 6.28 -6.33
N MET A 93 -6.89 5.93 -5.47
CA MET A 93 -7.14 4.99 -4.37
C MET A 93 -6.34 5.39 -3.13
N PRO A 94 -6.98 5.85 -2.04
CA PRO A 94 -6.25 6.27 -0.84
C PRO A 94 -5.61 5.11 -0.08
N PHE A 95 -5.91 3.85 -0.38
CA PHE A 95 -5.41 2.70 0.39
C PHE A 95 -5.21 1.43 -0.45
N LEU A 96 -4.42 1.51 -1.52
CA LEU A 96 -3.91 0.30 -2.17
C LEU A 96 -2.43 0.13 -1.87
N ILE A 97 -2.14 -0.68 -0.85
CA ILE A 97 -0.83 -1.29 -0.62
C ILE A 97 -1.02 -2.78 -0.87
N ILE A 98 -1.08 -3.19 -2.14
CA ILE A 98 -0.50 -4.41 -2.78
C ILE A 98 -0.46 -4.13 -4.28
#